data_AF-A0A376VMN5-F1
#
_entry.id   AF-A0A376VMN5-F1
#
_cell.length_a   1.000
_cell.length_b   1.000
_cell.length_c   1.000
_cell.angle_alpha   90.00
_cell.angle_beta   90.00
_cell.angle_gamma   90.00
#
_symmetry.space_group_name_H-M   'P 1'
#
loop_
_entity.id
_entity.type
_entity.pdbx_description
1 polymer ?
#
loop_
_entity_poly.entity_id
_entity_poly.type
_entity_poly.pdbx_seq_one_letter_code
_entity_poly.pdbx_strand_id
1 'polypeptide(L)'
;METAPVQYAIVDGAVEEGLLDFLNEVNPPHCCLYAEPIQLDLVALAPYLVEVVPEVEAWLSVKASPWGIYLTSESSMRELQQHFRRYLWVRIPEQEKPVLMRFYDPRNIWVLVEVLTPASVFLLSVPSDS
;
A
#
# COMPACT_ATOMS: atom_id res chain seq x y z
N MET A 1 -21.48 14.94 -3.69
CA MET A 1 -21.97 13.64 -4.15
C MET A 1 -21.32 12.66 -3.21
N GLU A 2 -22.08 12.03 -2.32
CA GLU A 2 -21.54 11.12 -1.31
C GLU A 2 -21.11 9.85 -2.05
N THR A 3 -19.81 9.71 -2.32
CA THR A 3 -19.23 8.53 -2.96
C THR A 3 -19.21 7.42 -1.94
N ALA A 4 -19.84 6.29 -2.24
CA ALA A 4 -19.80 5.14 -1.36
C ALA A 4 -18.34 4.73 -1.11
N PRO A 5 -17.97 4.37 0.13
CA PRO A 5 -16.61 3.98 0.46
C PRO A 5 -16.19 2.75 -0.36
N VAL A 6 -15.00 2.81 -0.95
CA VAL A 6 -14.38 1.74 -1.73
C VAL A 6 -13.38 1.00 -0.86
N GLN A 7 -13.35 -0.33 -0.98
CA GLN A 7 -12.36 -1.16 -0.31
C GLN A 7 -11.13 -1.34 -1.21
N TYR A 8 -9.96 -1.14 -0.63
CA TYR A 8 -8.67 -1.33 -1.28
C TYR A 8 -7.78 -2.27 -0.46
N ALA A 9 -6.77 -2.84 -1.12
CA ALA A 9 -5.69 -3.57 -0.51
C ALA A 9 -4.35 -2.96 -0.93
N ILE A 10 -3.41 -2.82 0.00
CA ILE A 10 -2.00 -2.61 -0.33
C ILE A 10 -1.32 -3.97 -0.27
N VAL A 11 -0.87 -4.47 -1.41
CA VAL A 11 -0.22 -5.79 -1.54
C VAL A 11 1.26 -5.60 -1.81
N ASP A 12 2.10 -6.25 -1.02
CA ASP A 12 3.55 -6.20 -1.07
C ASP A 12 4.09 -7.19 -2.10
N GLY A 13 4.50 -6.70 -3.26
CA GLY A 13 5.06 -7.52 -4.34
C GLY A 13 6.35 -8.25 -3.95
N ALA A 14 7.07 -7.80 -2.93
CA ALA A 14 8.25 -8.50 -2.42
C ALA A 14 7.90 -9.69 -1.52
N VAL A 15 6.64 -9.81 -1.08
CA VAL A 15 6.14 -10.94 -0.28
C VAL A 15 5.27 -11.85 -1.13
N GLU A 16 4.45 -11.27 -2.00
CA GLU A 16 3.48 -11.99 -2.82
C GLU A 16 3.95 -12.08 -4.28
N GLU A 17 4.79 -13.09 -4.57
CA GLU A 17 5.44 -13.27 -5.88
C GLU A 17 4.45 -13.37 -7.05
N GLY A 18 3.23 -13.89 -6.82
CA GLY A 18 2.19 -14.03 -7.84
C GLY A 18 1.38 -12.76 -8.12
N LEU A 19 1.73 -11.62 -7.49
CA LEU A 19 0.96 -10.38 -7.59
C LEU A 19 0.88 -9.85 -9.02
N LEU A 20 2.00 -9.70 -9.72
CA LEU A 20 1.98 -9.11 -11.07
C LEU A 20 1.25 -10.01 -12.07
N ASP A 21 1.42 -11.33 -11.97
CA ASP A 21 0.70 -12.28 -12.82
C ASP A 21 -0.81 -12.15 -12.60
N PHE A 22 -1.24 -12.08 -11.34
CA PHE A 22 -2.64 -11.86 -10.99
C PHE A 22 -3.17 -10.52 -11.51
N LEU A 23 -2.42 -9.43 -11.34
CA LEU A 23 -2.82 -8.11 -11.85
C LEU A 23 -2.90 -8.07 -13.38
N ASN A 24 -2.03 -8.80 -14.08
CA ASN A 24 -2.08 -8.92 -15.53
C ASN A 24 -3.28 -9.75 -16.02
N GLU A 25 -3.64 -10.82 -15.29
CA GLU A 25 -4.75 -11.70 -15.64
C GLU A 25 -6.11 -11.09 -15.34
N VAL A 26 -6.30 -10.59 -14.12
CA VAL A 26 -7.59 -10.07 -13.63
C VAL A 26 -7.78 -8.59 -13.98
N ASN A 27 -6.69 -7.83 -14.04
CA ASN A 27 -6.68 -6.39 -14.32
C ASN A 27 -7.73 -5.57 -13.54
N PRO A 28 -7.80 -5.71 -12.20
CA PRO A 28 -8.62 -4.82 -11.38
C PRO A 28 -8.05 -3.39 -11.44
N PRO A 29 -8.80 -2.35 -11.04
CA PRO A 29 -8.18 -1.05 -10.79
C PRO A 29 -7.01 -1.20 -9.82
N HIS A 30 -5.81 -0.82 -10.27
CA HIS A 30 -4.59 -0.93 -9.47
C HIS A 30 -3.55 0.13 -9.86
N CYS A 31 -2.63 0.42 -8.94
CA CYS A 31 -1.51 1.29 -9.22
C CYS A 31 -0.28 0.94 -8.35
N CYS A 32 0.91 1.09 -8.93
CA CYS A 32 2.17 0.92 -8.21
C CYS A 32 2.41 2.11 -7.26
N LEU A 33 2.82 1.84 -6.01
CA LEU A 33 3.11 2.89 -5.06
C LEU A 33 4.54 3.41 -5.16
N TYR A 34 5.47 2.73 -5.82
CA TYR A 34 6.80 3.32 -6.10
C TYR A 34 6.69 4.41 -7.17
N ALA A 35 7.54 5.44 -7.06
CA ALA A 35 7.54 6.56 -7.99
C ALA A 35 8.29 6.20 -9.28
N GLU A 36 7.77 6.66 -10.42
CA GLU A 36 8.44 6.52 -11.71
C GLU A 36 9.53 7.60 -11.91
N PRO A 37 10.63 7.32 -12.64
CA PRO A 37 10.92 6.05 -13.31
C PRO A 37 11.44 4.97 -12.35
N ILE A 38 10.95 3.75 -12.52
CA ILE A 38 11.31 2.56 -11.73
C ILE A 38 11.92 1.49 -12.63
N GLN A 39 12.99 0.84 -12.16
CA GLN A 39 13.59 -0.30 -12.87
C GLN A 39 12.62 -1.48 -12.88
N LEU A 40 12.54 -2.22 -13.99
CA LEU A 40 11.61 -3.35 -14.14
C LEU A 40 11.73 -4.38 -13.00
N ASP A 41 12.96 -4.67 -12.57
CA ASP A 41 13.23 -5.60 -11.48
C ASP A 41 12.63 -5.13 -10.14
N LEU A 42 12.54 -3.81 -9.93
CA LEU A 42 11.92 -3.21 -8.76
C LEU A 42 10.39 -3.12 -8.88
N VAL A 43 9.84 -3.14 -10.10
CA VAL A 43 8.38 -3.14 -10.33
C VAL A 43 7.76 -4.40 -9.72
N ALA A 44 8.38 -5.56 -9.93
CA ALA A 44 7.93 -6.83 -9.36
C ALA A 44 7.92 -6.85 -7.82
N LEU A 45 8.80 -6.06 -7.20
CA LEU A 45 8.94 -5.99 -5.75
C LEU A 45 8.15 -4.84 -5.12
N ALA A 46 7.54 -3.97 -5.95
CA ALA A 46 6.86 -2.79 -5.46
C ALA A 46 5.54 -3.17 -4.77
N PRO A 47 5.11 -2.39 -3.76
CA PRO A 47 3.77 -2.50 -3.22
C PRO A 47 2.76 -1.86 -4.19
N TYR A 48 1.62 -2.53 -4.37
CA TYR A 48 0.52 -2.09 -5.22
C TYR A 48 -0.71 -1.78 -4.38
N LEU A 49 -1.35 -0.66 -4.69
CA LEU A 49 -2.71 -0.38 -4.25
C LEU A 49 -3.68 -0.99 -5.27
N VAL A 50 -4.60 -1.82 -4.81
CA VAL A 50 -5.54 -2.58 -5.63
C VAL A 50 -6.95 -2.38 -5.08
N GLU A 51 -7.93 -2.13 -5.95
CA GLU A 51 -9.34 -2.11 -5.56
C GLU A 51 -9.83 -3.55 -5.31
N VAL A 52 -10.53 -3.78 -4.20
CA VAL A 52 -10.97 -5.12 -3.78
C VAL A 52 -12.30 -5.46 -4.46
N VAL A 53 -12.18 -5.98 -5.69
CA VAL A 53 -13.26 -6.66 -6.40
C VAL A 53 -13.36 -8.14 -5.96
N PRO A 54 -14.45 -8.88 -6.27
CA PRO A 54 -14.62 -10.26 -5.82
C PRO A 54 -13.45 -11.20 -6.12
N GLU A 55 -12.81 -11.03 -7.27
CA GLU A 55 -11.64 -11.82 -7.69
C GLU A 55 -10.41 -11.52 -6.83
N VAL A 56 -10.22 -10.25 -6.45
CA VAL A 56 -9.14 -9.81 -5.55
C VAL A 56 -9.36 -10.37 -4.16
N GLU A 57 -10.59 -10.29 -3.65
CA GLU A 57 -10.93 -10.85 -2.34
C GLU A 57 -10.73 -12.37 -2.30
N ALA A 58 -11.21 -13.08 -3.32
CA ALA A 58 -11.02 -14.53 -3.43
C ALA A 58 -9.52 -14.89 -3.47
N TRP A 59 -8.72 -14.13 -4.22
CA TRP A 59 -7.28 -14.37 -4.32
C TRP A 59 -6.52 -14.08 -3.03
N LEU A 60 -6.87 -13.01 -2.31
CA LEU A 60 -6.22 -12.63 -1.05
C LEU A 60 -6.64 -13.52 0.13
N SER A 61 -7.90 -13.95 0.19
CA SER A 61 -8.47 -14.70 1.32
C SER A 61 -7.80 -16.05 1.59
N VAL A 62 -7.14 -16.63 0.59
CA VAL A 62 -6.46 -17.93 0.69
C VAL A 62 -4.96 -17.80 1.00
N LYS A 63 -4.43 -16.57 1.07
CA LYS A 63 -3.01 -16.33 1.31
C LYS A 63 -2.68 -16.43 2.79
N ALA A 64 -1.63 -17.18 3.11
CA ALA A 64 -1.07 -17.27 4.47
C ALA A 64 0.11 -16.29 4.68
N SER A 65 0.59 -15.67 3.61
CA SER A 65 1.67 -14.69 3.62
C SER A 65 1.21 -13.40 4.31
N PRO A 66 2.10 -12.64 4.97
CA PRO A 66 1.84 -11.29 5.43
C PRO A 66 1.87 -10.32 4.24
N TRP A 67 1.01 -10.56 3.24
CA TRP A 67 1.03 -9.90 1.94
C TRP A 67 0.73 -8.41 2.01
N GLY A 68 0.12 -7.91 3.10
CA GLY A 68 -0.17 -6.50 3.24
C GLY A 68 -1.36 -6.20 4.15
N ILE A 69 -2.15 -5.19 3.76
CA ILE A 69 -3.29 -4.69 4.53
C ILE A 69 -4.49 -4.38 3.64
N TYR A 70 -5.68 -4.45 4.24
CA TYR A 70 -6.91 -3.87 3.69
C TYR A 70 -7.14 -2.45 4.25
N LEU A 71 -7.80 -1.61 3.47
CA LEU A 71 -8.34 -0.33 3.91
C LEU A 71 -9.64 0.00 3.18
N THR A 72 -10.41 0.91 3.75
CA THR A 72 -11.64 1.42 3.14
C THR A 72 -11.56 2.94 3.09
N SER A 73 -11.89 3.55 1.95
CA SER A 73 -11.79 4.99 1.76
C SER A 73 -12.81 5.52 0.75
N GLU A 74 -13.27 6.75 0.96
CA GLU A 74 -14.07 7.50 -0.02
C GLU A 74 -13.19 8.21 -1.05
N SER A 75 -11.87 8.27 -0.82
CA SER A 75 -10.92 8.89 -1.74
C SER A 75 -10.68 8.02 -2.98
N SER A 76 -10.35 8.69 -4.08
CA SER A 76 -9.97 8.02 -5.32
C SER A 76 -8.63 7.30 -5.18
N MET A 77 -8.43 6.26 -5.99
CA MET A 77 -7.16 5.52 -6.06
C MET A 77 -5.95 6.45 -6.27
N ARG A 78 -6.11 7.52 -7.06
CA ARG A 78 -5.03 8.50 -7.30
C ARG A 78 -4.66 9.28 -6.04
N GLU A 79 -5.63 9.73 -5.27
CA GLU A 79 -5.40 10.45 -4.00
C GLU A 79 -4.71 9.52 -3.00
N LEU A 80 -5.18 8.28 -2.89
CA LEU A 80 -4.57 7.25 -2.03
C LEU A 80 -3.13 6.93 -2.47
N GLN A 81 -2.88 6.75 -3.76
CA GLN A 81 -1.54 6.52 -4.29
C GLN A 81 -0.58 7.65 -3.90
N GLN A 82 -1.02 8.90 -4.06
CA GLN A 82 -0.22 10.09 -3.70
C GLN A 82 0.01 10.19 -2.20
N HIS A 83 -1.01 9.89 -1.40
CA HIS A 83 -0.93 9.86 0.06
C HIS A 83 0.09 8.83 0.53
N PHE A 84 -0.08 7.57 0.15
CA PHE A 84 0.78 6.47 0.58
C PHE A 84 2.23 6.63 0.11
N ARG A 85 2.46 7.20 -1.07
CA ARG A 85 3.80 7.53 -1.58
C ARG A 85 4.62 8.40 -0.63
N ARG A 86 3.97 9.31 0.10
CA ARG A 86 4.65 10.22 1.05
C ARG A 86 5.22 9.48 2.25
N TYR A 87 4.64 8.34 2.61
CA TYR A 87 5.03 7.56 3.78
C TYR A 87 5.96 6.40 3.45
N LEU A 88 6.17 6.06 2.17
CA LEU A 88 7.11 5.01 1.78
C LEU A 88 8.56 5.34 2.12
N TRP A 89 8.94 6.61 2.14
CA TRP A 89 10.34 7.02 2.29
C TRP A 89 10.51 7.90 3.52
N VAL A 90 11.18 7.37 4.55
CA VAL A 90 11.45 8.08 5.80
C VAL A 90 12.92 8.44 5.89
N ARG A 91 13.20 9.66 6.37
CA ARG A 91 14.57 10.09 6.69
C ARG A 91 14.85 9.78 8.15
N ILE A 92 15.83 8.91 8.39
CA ILE A 92 16.34 8.65 9.73
C ILE A 92 17.49 9.63 10.00
N PRO A 93 17.56 10.26 11.19
CA PRO A 93 18.74 11.04 11.57
C PRO A 93 20.01 10.21 11.36
N GLU A 94 21.09 10.85 10.88
CA GLU A 94 22.40 10.21 10.64
C GLU A 94 22.47 9.27 9.41
N GLN A 95 21.36 8.99 8.72
CA GLN A 95 21.40 8.29 7.43
C GLN A 95 21.35 9.27 6.25
N GLU A 96 22.29 9.12 5.31
CA GLU A 96 22.33 9.95 4.10
C GLU A 96 21.17 9.67 3.14
N LYS A 97 20.74 8.40 3.06
CA LYS A 97 19.69 7.95 2.13
C LYS A 97 18.37 7.72 2.88
N PRO A 98 17.22 8.10 2.28
CA PRO A 98 15.93 7.73 2.84
C PRO A 98 15.79 6.21 2.88
N VAL A 99 15.14 5.71 3.91
CA VAL A 99 14.87 4.28 4.12
C VAL A 99 13.42 3.99 3.73
N LEU A 100 13.21 2.85 3.08
CA LEU A 100 11.88 2.37 2.76
C LEU A 100 11.15 1.95 4.05
N MET A 101 10.03 2.60 4.35
CA MET A 101 9.13 2.25 5.44
C MET A 101 7.98 1.39 4.91
N ARG A 102 8.01 0.10 5.24
CA ARG A 102 6.96 -0.87 4.90
C ARG A 102 5.81 -0.79 5.91
N PHE A 103 5.11 0.34 5.96
CA PHE A 103 3.99 0.56 6.90
C PHE A 103 2.81 -0.40 6.66
N TYR A 104 2.71 -0.93 5.44
CA TYR A 104 1.71 -1.90 5.00
C TYR A 104 2.10 -3.35 5.33
N ASP A 105 3.30 -3.62 5.85
CA ASP A 105 3.66 -4.96 6.30
C ASP A 105 2.99 -5.22 7.65
N PRO A 106 2.08 -6.21 7.76
CA PRO A 106 1.33 -6.45 9.00
C PRO A 106 2.22 -6.92 10.16
N ARG A 107 3.46 -7.33 9.89
CA ARG A 107 4.45 -7.65 10.94
C ARG A 107 5.05 -6.40 11.57
N ASN A 108 5.07 -5.28 10.84
CA ASN A 108 5.65 -4.02 11.28
C ASN A 108 4.62 -3.07 11.89
N ILE A 109 3.34 -3.23 11.56
CA ILE A 109 2.30 -2.25 11.92
C ILE A 109 2.18 -2.05 13.44
N TRP A 110 2.36 -3.12 14.23
CA TRP A 110 2.32 -3.06 15.70
C TRP A 110 3.48 -2.29 16.30
N VAL A 111 4.70 -2.50 15.78
CA VAL A 111 5.88 -1.73 16.20
C VAL A 111 5.74 -0.26 15.79
N LEU A 112 5.12 0.00 14.62
CA LEU A 112 4.92 1.35 14.12
C LEU A 112 3.96 2.15 15.02
N VAL A 113 2.84 1.57 15.45
CA VAL A 113 1.88 2.27 16.32
C VAL A 113 2.40 2.53 17.74
N GLU A 114 3.36 1.75 18.22
CA GLU A 114 4.01 1.97 19.52
C GLU A 114 5.01 3.13 19.52
N VAL A 115 5.64 3.39 18.36
CA VAL A 115 6.69 4.42 18.21
C VAL A 115 6.12 5.73 17.67
N LEU A 116 5.05 5.68 16.89
CA LEU A 116 4.39 6.87 16.34
C LEU A 116 3.49 7.55 17.37
N THR A 117 3.41 8.88 17.26
CA THR A 117 2.41 9.64 18.02
C THR A 117 1.00 9.34 17.51
N PRO A 118 -0.07 9.48 18.32
CA PRO A 118 -1.44 9.30 17.86
C PRO A 118 -1.79 10.16 16.63
N ALA A 119 -1.22 11.37 16.52
CA ALA A 119 -1.40 12.24 15.37
C ALA A 119 -0.74 11.69 14.09
N SER A 120 0.43 11.05 14.21
CA SER A 120 1.13 10.41 13.09
C SER A 120 0.40 9.15 12.60
N VAL A 121 -0.21 8.38 13.51
CA VAL A 121 -1.05 7.22 13.17
C VAL A 121 -2.32 7.66 12.43
N PHE A 122 -2.94 8.76 12.90
CA PHE A 122 -4.09 9.36 12.22
C PHE A 122 -3.73 9.84 10.80
N LEU A 123 -2.60 10.54 10.65
CA LEU A 123 -2.11 10.99 9.34
C LEU A 123 -1.78 9.85 8.37
N LEU A 124 -1.31 8.71 8.85
CA LEU A 124 -1.14 7.52 8.01
C LEU A 124 -2.48 6.99 7.49
N SER A 125 -3.50 7.02 8.35
CA SER A 125 -4.80 6.39 8.09
C SER A 125 -5.74 7.25 7.26
N VAL A 126 -5.55 8.57 7.27
CA VAL A 126 -6.45 9.53 6.62
C VAL A 126 -5.72 10.28 5.52
N PRO A 127 -6.16 10.21 4.24
CA PRO A 127 -5.64 11.08 3.20
C PRO A 127 -5.81 12.52 3.65
N SER A 128 -4.70 13.27 3.70
CA SER A 128 -4.73 14.66 4.15
C SER A 128 -5.59 15.47 3.16
N ASP A 129 -6.74 15.95 3.64
CA ASP A 129 -7.69 16.69 2.82
C ASP A 129 -7.07 17.96 2.22
N SER A 130 -7.44 18.21 0.96
CA SER A 130 -7.27 19.42 0.11
C SER A 130 -5.97 19.59 -0.67
#